data_AF-A0A2E3L034-F1
#
_entry.id   AF-A0A2E3L034-F1
#
_cell.length_a   1.000
_cell.length_b   1.000
_cell.length_c   1.000
_cell.angle_alpha   90.00
_cell.angle_beta   90.00
_cell.angle_gamma   90.00
#
_symmetry.space_group_name_H-M   'P 1'
#
loop_
_entity.id
_entity.type
_entity.pdbx_description
1 polymer ?
#
loop_
_entity_poly.entity_id
_entity_poly.type
_entity_poly.pdbx_seq_one_letter_code
_entity_poly.pdbx_strand_id
1 'polypeptide(L)'
;MAGCHFFALHEEDYSDELVSAGMADAVTDLSGKLSDFGDTARIIASLDLVIGVDTAVIHLAGALNVPVWTMLAKTGDWRWMLEREDTPWYPTMRLFRQVERGDWSPVISRIAQELAKRCA
;
A
#
# COMPACT_ATOMS: atom_id res chain seq x y z
N MET A 1 -2.71 -6.95 -13.99
CA MET A 1 -3.16 -5.78 -14.77
C MET A 1 -2.06 -5.44 -15.75
N ALA A 2 -2.36 -5.17 -17.03
CA ALA A 2 -1.34 -4.77 -17.98
C ALA A 2 -0.69 -3.45 -17.52
N GLY A 3 0.63 -3.33 -17.64
CA GLY A 3 1.37 -2.09 -17.35
C GLY A 3 1.73 -1.85 -15.88
N CYS A 4 1.21 -2.61 -14.91
CA CYS A 4 1.62 -2.49 -13.51
C CYS A 4 2.61 -3.62 -13.14
N HIS A 5 3.67 -3.29 -12.40
CA HIS A 5 4.59 -4.25 -11.79
C HIS A 5 4.53 -4.10 -10.26
N PHE A 6 4.32 -5.19 -9.54
CA PHE A 6 4.11 -5.16 -8.09
C PHE A 6 5.37 -5.60 -7.36
N PHE A 7 5.66 -4.93 -6.24
CA PHE A 7 6.77 -5.26 -5.35
C PHE A 7 6.24 -5.44 -3.92
N ALA A 8 6.64 -6.50 -3.24
CA ALA A 8 6.34 -6.68 -1.82
C ALA A 8 7.41 -5.96 -0.96
N LEU A 9 6.99 -5.08 -0.05
CA LEU A 9 7.88 -4.27 0.80
C LEU A 9 7.82 -4.71 2.26
N HIS A 10 8.17 -5.96 2.53
CA HIS A 10 8.25 -6.50 3.89
C HIS A 10 9.72 -6.64 4.32
N GLU A 11 10.01 -6.44 5.60
CA GLU A 11 11.35 -6.70 6.14
C GLU A 11 11.60 -8.22 6.27
N GLU A 12 10.66 -8.92 6.92
CA GLU A 12 10.68 -10.37 7.10
C GLU A 12 10.33 -11.10 5.81
N ASP A 13 10.85 -12.32 5.64
CA ASP A 13 10.57 -13.19 4.49
C ASP A 13 9.10 -13.66 4.50
N TYR A 14 8.36 -13.35 3.43
CA TYR A 14 6.97 -13.76 3.20
C TYR A 14 6.80 -14.55 1.89
N SER A 15 7.89 -15.15 1.39
CA SER A 15 7.89 -15.86 0.12
C SER A 15 6.92 -17.04 0.12
N ASP A 16 6.79 -17.76 1.24
CA ASP A 16 5.85 -18.88 1.41
C ASP A 16 4.39 -18.43 1.28
N GLU A 17 4.04 -17.27 1.86
CA GLU A 17 2.70 -16.69 1.75
C GLU A 17 2.38 -16.30 0.31
N LEU A 18 3.32 -15.66 -0.39
CA LEU A 18 3.16 -15.31 -1.81
C LEU A 18 2.96 -16.56 -2.68
N VAL A 19 3.71 -17.63 -2.42
CA VAL A 19 3.54 -18.92 -3.10
C VAL A 19 2.17 -19.51 -2.78
N SER A 20 1.76 -19.53 -1.51
CA SER A 20 0.45 -20.08 -1.10
C SER A 20 -0.73 -19.32 -1.70
N ALA A 21 -0.57 -18.01 -1.93
CA ALA A 21 -1.54 -17.15 -2.58
C ALA A 21 -1.51 -17.23 -4.12
N GLY A 22 -0.55 -17.97 -4.70
CA GLY A 22 -0.35 -18.06 -6.15
C GLY A 22 0.16 -16.75 -6.77
N MET A 23 0.82 -15.90 -5.99
CA MET A 23 1.26 -14.55 -6.38
C MET A 23 2.77 -14.46 -6.67
N ALA A 24 3.52 -15.56 -6.52
CA ALA A 24 4.99 -15.57 -6.68
C ALA A 24 5.45 -15.05 -8.05
N ASP A 25 4.70 -15.30 -9.12
CA ASP A 25 5.03 -14.80 -10.47
C ASP A 25 4.48 -13.39 -10.75
N ALA A 26 3.56 -12.91 -9.92
CA ALA A 26 2.86 -11.64 -10.11
C ALA A 26 3.47 -10.49 -9.29
N VAL A 27 4.22 -10.81 -8.24
CA VAL A 27 4.81 -9.86 -7.30
C VAL A 27 6.31 -10.14 -7.17
N THR A 28 7.13 -9.14 -7.44
CA THR A 28 8.56 -9.22 -7.15
C THR A 28 8.76 -9.09 -5.65
N ASP A 29 9.23 -10.16 -5.03
CA ASP A 29 9.49 -10.19 -3.61
C ASP A 29 10.82 -9.51 -3.27
N LEU A 30 10.73 -8.41 -2.51
CA LEU A 30 11.89 -7.70 -1.96
C LEU A 30 12.12 -8.01 -0.48
N SER A 31 11.32 -8.90 0.11
CA SER A 31 11.49 -9.32 1.49
C SER A 31 12.82 -10.02 1.75
N GLY A 32 13.32 -9.92 2.99
CA GLY A 32 14.64 -10.43 3.37
C GLY A 32 15.85 -9.76 2.70
N LYS A 33 15.61 -8.78 1.81
CA LYS A 33 16.66 -7.99 1.11
C LYS A 33 16.81 -6.58 1.69
N LEU A 34 15.99 -6.23 2.69
CA LEU A 34 16.00 -4.94 3.37
C LEU A 34 16.75 -5.06 4.68
N SER A 35 17.83 -4.29 4.86
CA SER A 35 18.64 -4.36 6.08
C SER A 35 18.24 -3.32 7.13
N ASP A 36 17.69 -2.18 6.67
CA ASP A 36 17.22 -1.11 7.52
C ASP A 36 16.11 -0.26 6.85
N PHE A 37 15.60 0.73 7.60
CA PHE A 37 14.59 1.67 7.12
C PHE A 37 15.09 2.58 5.98
N GLY A 38 16.40 2.79 5.88
CA GLY A 38 17.01 3.56 4.80
C GLY A 38 16.92 2.83 3.45
N ASP A 39 17.13 1.51 3.45
CA ASP A 39 16.92 0.68 2.25
C ASP A 39 15.45 0.66 1.83
N THR A 40 14.54 0.55 2.80
CA THR A 40 13.10 0.67 2.57
C THR A 40 12.76 2.02 1.93
N ALA A 41 13.32 3.12 2.46
CA ALA A 41 13.12 4.47 1.91
C ALA A 41 13.64 4.62 0.47
N ARG A 42 14.79 4.03 0.14
CA ARG A 42 15.37 4.07 -1.21
C ARG A 42 14.47 3.37 -2.23
N ILE A 43 13.94 2.21 -1.86
CA ILE A 43 13.02 1.47 -2.73
C ILE A 43 11.73 2.26 -2.90
N ILE A 44 11.13 2.73 -1.82
CA ILE A 44 9.93 3.57 -1.86
C ILE A 44 10.11 4.77 -2.79
N ALA A 45 11.26 5.46 -2.72
CA ALA A 45 11.55 6.61 -3.58
C ALA A 45 11.64 6.27 -5.08
N SER A 46 11.77 4.97 -5.43
CA SER A 46 11.79 4.47 -6.80
C SER A 46 10.44 3.96 -7.29
N LEU A 47 9.40 3.99 -6.45
CA LEU A 47 8.06 3.50 -6.78
C LEU A 47 7.13 4.64 -7.20
N ASP A 48 6.24 4.35 -8.15
CA ASP A 48 5.20 5.30 -8.58
C ASP A 48 4.06 5.44 -7.56
N LEU A 49 3.83 4.40 -6.77
CA LEU A 49 2.73 4.28 -5.83
C LEU A 49 3.05 3.21 -4.76
N VAL A 50 2.75 3.52 -3.50
CA VAL A 50 2.73 2.55 -2.40
C VAL A 50 1.29 2.29 -1.98
N ILE A 51 0.89 1.02 -1.87
CA ILE A 51 -0.44 0.64 -1.39
C ILE A 51 -0.25 -0.23 -0.14
N GLY A 52 -0.96 0.08 0.94
CA GLY A 52 -0.83 -0.68 2.18
C GLY A 52 -1.86 -0.33 3.23
N VAL A 53 -1.83 -1.05 4.35
CA VAL A 53 -2.61 -0.73 5.56
C VAL A 53 -1.87 0.27 6.45
N ASP A 54 -2.44 0.65 7.59
CA ASP A 54 -1.81 1.55 8.57
C ASP A 54 -0.54 0.92 9.20
N THR A 55 0.62 1.18 8.59
CA THR A 55 1.95 0.68 8.99
C THR A 55 3.03 1.75 8.91
N ALA A 56 4.20 1.50 9.47
CA ALA A 56 5.34 2.42 9.35
C ALA A 56 5.74 2.72 7.88
N VAL A 57 5.56 1.76 6.97
CA VAL A 57 5.94 1.87 5.55
C VAL A 57 5.10 2.94 4.83
N ILE A 58 3.78 2.98 5.05
CA ILE A 58 2.93 4.02 4.41
C ILE A 58 3.26 5.42 4.93
N HIS A 59 3.67 5.54 6.19
CA HIS A 59 4.06 6.80 6.81
C HIS A 59 5.38 7.28 6.26
N LEU A 60 6.35 6.38 6.11
CA LEU A 60 7.63 6.66 5.45
C LEU A 60 7.41 7.12 4.00
N ALA A 61 6.57 6.43 3.24
CA ALA A 61 6.25 6.82 1.87
C ALA A 61 5.57 8.19 1.77
N GLY A 62 4.62 8.49 2.68
CA GLY A 62 4.01 9.80 2.77
C GLY A 62 5.01 10.90 3.13
N ALA A 63 5.94 10.64 4.05
CA ALA A 63 6.99 11.58 4.44
C ALA A 63 8.00 11.84 3.30
N LEU A 64 8.23 10.84 2.44
CA LEU A 64 9.06 10.94 1.23
C LEU A 64 8.32 11.59 0.04
N ASN A 65 7.07 12.01 0.23
CA ASN A 65 6.23 12.63 -0.80
C ASN A 65 6.01 11.71 -2.03
N VAL A 66 6.02 10.40 -1.81
CA VAL A 66 5.63 9.40 -2.81
C VAL A 66 4.10 9.25 -2.77
N PRO A 67 3.39 9.02 -3.89
CA PRO A 67 1.97 8.70 -3.86
C PRO A 67 1.67 7.47 -3.00
N VAL A 68 0.70 7.56 -2.10
CA VAL A 68 0.31 6.45 -1.21
C VAL A 68 -1.18 6.23 -1.20
N TRP A 69 -1.63 4.97 -1.31
CA TRP A 69 -3.01 4.57 -1.05
C TRP A 69 -3.09 3.72 0.21
N THR A 70 -3.78 4.26 1.22
CA THR A 70 -3.88 3.63 2.53
C THR A 70 -5.25 2.99 2.73
N MET A 71 -5.24 1.69 2.99
CA MET A 71 -6.41 0.89 3.35
C MET A 71 -6.68 1.00 4.85
N LEU A 72 -7.84 1.54 5.21
CA LEU A 72 -8.21 1.79 6.60
C LEU A 72 -9.43 0.96 7.01
N ALA A 73 -9.36 0.40 8.21
CA ALA A 73 -10.51 -0.22 8.85
C ALA A 73 -11.64 0.80 9.06
N LYS A 74 -12.87 0.31 9.23
CA LYS A 74 -14.07 1.14 9.40
C LYS A 74 -13.91 2.13 10.56
N THR A 75 -13.44 1.63 11.69
CA THR A 75 -13.04 2.42 12.87
C THR A 75 -11.53 2.65 12.81
N GLY A 76 -11.11 3.69 12.09
CA GLY A 76 -9.71 4.10 12.03
C GLY A 76 -9.33 5.02 13.21
N ASP A 77 -8.03 5.15 13.45
CA ASP A 77 -7.50 6.14 14.39
C ASP A 77 -7.87 7.58 13.98
N TRP A 78 -7.99 8.48 14.97
CA TRP A 78 -8.43 9.87 14.78
C TRP A 78 -7.58 10.64 13.76
N ARG A 79 -6.29 10.29 13.60
CA ARG A 79 -5.36 10.93 12.65
C ARG A 79 -5.83 10.81 11.21
N TRP A 80 -6.65 9.81 10.90
CA TRP A 80 -7.07 9.50 9.55
C TRP A 80 -8.36 10.17 9.11
N MET A 81 -8.96 11.00 9.95
CA MET A 81 -10.22 11.69 9.65
C MET A 81 -11.36 10.70 9.37
N LEU A 82 -12.62 11.14 9.39
CA LEU A 82 -13.77 10.21 9.24
C LEU A 82 -14.47 10.34 7.88
N GLU A 83 -14.56 11.56 7.35
CA GLU A 83 -15.45 11.88 6.22
C GLU A 83 -14.69 12.45 5.01
N ARG A 84 -13.43 12.03 4.83
CA ARG A 84 -12.57 12.46 3.73
C ARG A 84 -11.60 11.37 3.31
N GLU A 85 -11.09 11.49 2.09
CA GLU A 85 -10.18 10.53 1.47
C GLU A 85 -8.75 11.03 1.36
N ASP A 86 -8.45 12.20 1.90
CA ASP A 86 -7.12 12.77 2.00
C ASP A 86 -6.76 12.98 3.48
N THR A 87 -5.49 13.31 3.71
CA THR A 87 -4.96 13.50 5.06
C THR A 87 -4.10 14.77 5.11
N PRO A 88 -4.20 15.60 6.15
CA PRO A 88 -3.35 16.78 6.28
C PRO A 88 -1.89 16.44 6.57
N TRP A 89 -1.59 15.18 6.97
CA TRP A 89 -0.24 14.75 7.34
C TRP A 89 0.64 14.47 6.12
N TYR A 90 0.05 13.99 5.03
CA TYR A 90 0.77 13.54 3.83
C TYR A 90 0.01 13.96 2.56
N PRO A 91 0.42 15.04 1.88
CA PRO A 91 -0.31 15.60 0.74
C PRO A 91 -0.53 14.64 -0.43
N THR A 92 0.32 13.62 -0.58
CA THR A 92 0.28 12.62 -1.66
C THR A 92 -0.50 11.36 -1.29
N MET A 93 -1.06 11.29 -0.08
CA MET A 93 -1.74 10.11 0.43
C MET A 93 -3.25 10.19 0.22
N ARG A 94 -3.83 9.09 -0.28
CA ARG A 94 -5.26 8.86 -0.42
C ARG A 94 -5.72 7.72 0.47
N LEU A 95 -6.85 7.89 1.13
CA LEU A 95 -7.42 6.97 2.10
C LEU A 95 -8.60 6.20 1.49
N PHE A 96 -8.57 4.88 1.67
CA PHE A 96 -9.63 3.96 1.25
C PHE A 96 -10.16 3.24 2.49
N ARG A 97 -11.36 3.61 2.93
CA ARG A 97 -11.94 3.14 4.19
C ARG A 97 -12.96 2.03 3.98
N GLN A 98 -12.90 1.00 4.83
CA GLN A 98 -13.96 0.00 4.91
C GLN A 98 -15.30 0.63 5.27
N VAL A 99 -16.35 0.21 4.56
CA VAL A 99 -17.73 0.59 4.86
C VAL A 99 -18.33 -0.33 5.92
N GLU A 100 -18.03 -1.62 5.84
CA GLU A 100 -18.46 -2.66 6.77
C GLU A 100 -17.24 -3.32 7.43
N ARG A 101 -17.31 -3.53 8.75
CA ARG A 101 -16.17 -4.06 9.50
C ARG A 101 -15.93 -5.51 9.06
N GLY A 102 -14.70 -5.78 8.61
CA GLY A 102 -14.28 -7.12 8.18
C GLY A 102 -14.51 -7.39 6.70
N ASP A 103 -15.34 -6.60 6.00
CA ASP A 103 -15.46 -6.70 4.55
C ASP A 103 -14.50 -5.73 3.85
N TRP A 104 -13.41 -6.29 3.32
CA TRP A 104 -12.43 -5.55 2.52
C TRP A 104 -12.74 -5.56 1.03
N SER A 105 -13.71 -6.36 0.57
CA SER A 105 -14.00 -6.53 -0.86
C SER A 105 -14.33 -5.21 -1.57
N PRO A 106 -15.11 -4.28 -0.98
CA PRO A 106 -15.38 -2.98 -1.58
C PRO A 106 -14.12 -2.10 -1.69
N VAL A 107 -13.25 -2.14 -0.67
CA VAL A 107 -11.99 -1.38 -0.64
C VAL A 107 -11.05 -1.88 -1.73
N ILE A 108 -10.83 -3.19 -1.80
CA ILE A 108 -9.95 -3.83 -2.78
C ILE A 108 -10.47 -3.59 -4.20
N SER A 109 -11.78 -3.76 -4.42
CA SER A 109 -12.41 -3.54 -5.72
C SER A 109 -12.23 -2.10 -6.20
N ARG A 110 -12.40 -1.13 -5.29
CA ARG A 110 -12.18 0.29 -5.60
C ARG A 110 -10.73 0.61 -5.91
N ILE A 111 -9.79 0.07 -5.14
CA ILE A 111 -8.34 0.20 -5.41
C ILE A 111 -8.00 -0.36 -6.78
N ALA A 112 -8.50 -1.56 -7.12
CA ALA A 112 -8.25 -2.17 -8.43
C ALA A 112 -8.78 -1.31 -9.59
N GLN A 113 -9.98 -0.74 -9.46
CA GLN A 113 -10.54 0.18 -10.46
C GLN A 113 -9.71 1.45 -10.62
N GLU A 114 -9.30 2.07 -9.52
CA GLU A 114 -8.46 3.28 -9.56
C GLU A 114 -7.07 2.97 -10.13
N LEU A 115 -6.49 1.80 -9.81
CA LEU A 115 -5.19 1.38 -10.33
C LEU A 115 -5.25 1.10 -11.82
N ALA A 116 -6.32 0.46 -12.30
CA ALA A 116 -6.55 0.24 -13.73
C ALA A 116 -6.62 1.55 -14.52
N LYS A 117 -7.23 2.61 -13.96
CA LYS A 117 -7.26 3.94 -14.57
C LYS A 117 -5.88 4.60 -14.62
N ARG A 118 -5.01 4.27 -13.66
CA ARG A 118 -3.66 4.85 -13.55
C ARG A 118 -2.63 4.13 -14.44
N CYS A 119 -2.79 2.83 -14.65
CA CYS A 119 -1.93 2.03 -15.55
C CYS A 119 -2.39 2.03 -17.02
N ALA A 120 -3.52 2.67 -17.33
CA ALA A 120 -4.02 2.88 -18.70
C ALA A 120 -3.32 4.09 -19.34
#